data_AF-A0A7Y2D557-F1
#
_entry.id   AF-A0A7Y2D557-F1
#
_cell.length_a   1.000
_cell.length_b   1.000
_cell.length_c   1.000
_cell.angle_alpha   90.00
_cell.angle_beta   90.00
_cell.angle_gamma   90.00
#
_symmetry.space_group_name_H-M   'P 1'
#
loop_
_entity.id
_entity.type
_entity.pdbx_description
1 polymer ?
#
loop_
_entity_poly.entity_id
_entity_poly.type
_entity_poly.pdbx_seq_one_letter_code
_entity_poly.pdbx_strand_id
1 'polypeptide(L)'
;MNNPFLGLMCFIAALFVGRYINDRAIRKLGEEEQAKISEGLSRYRIISLAGVIAFVVGYFVYREASKNEGPEVFTVFALVLVLYLMLGTAFVFIKLKRLAIDENYINNYLLSTAVQYLGLIAYFGFARA
;
A
#
# COMPACT_ATOMS: atom_id res chain seq x y z
N MET A 1 2.27 -23.64 9.19
CA MET A 1 1.89 -24.30 7.92
C MET A 1 2.22 -23.30 6.83
N ASN A 2 3.43 -23.39 6.25
CA ASN A 2 3.87 -22.56 5.12
C ASN A 2 2.98 -22.80 3.93
N ASN A 3 2.00 -21.90 3.76
CA ASN A 3 1.14 -21.89 2.60
C ASN A 3 1.13 -20.47 2.01
N PRO A 4 2.22 -20.09 1.32
CA PRO A 4 2.34 -18.76 0.71
C PRO A 4 1.21 -18.46 -0.28
N PHE A 5 0.61 -19.49 -0.88
CA PHE A 5 -0.56 -19.37 -1.74
C PHE A 5 -1.79 -18.85 -0.98
N LEU A 6 -2.05 -19.35 0.23
CA LEU A 6 -3.16 -18.87 1.06
C LEU A 6 -2.94 -17.41 1.47
N GLY A 7 -1.70 -17.07 1.85
CA GLY A 7 -1.31 -15.68 2.13
C GLY A 7 -1.53 -14.76 0.93
N LEU A 8 -1.15 -15.21 -0.27
CA LEU A 8 -1.34 -14.47 -1.51
C LEU A 8 -2.83 -14.27 -1.83
N MET A 9 -3.66 -15.30 -1.64
CA MET A 9 -5.12 -15.18 -1.82
C MET A 9 -5.73 -14.16 -0.86
N CYS A 10 -5.35 -14.18 0.43
CA CYS A 10 -5.78 -13.20 1.42
C CYS A 10 -5.38 -11.78 1.02
N PHE A 11 -4.13 -11.60 0.56
CA PHE A 11 -3.65 -10.29 0.10
C PHE A 11 -4.39 -9.79 -1.13
N ILE A 12 -4.58 -10.63 -2.14
CA ILE A 12 -5.34 -10.27 -3.35
C ILE A 12 -6.78 -9.89 -2.98
N ALA A 13 -7.45 -10.67 -2.13
CA ALA A 13 -8.78 -10.35 -1.65
C ALA A 13 -8.82 -8.99 -0.94
N ALA A 14 -7.85 -8.70 -0.07
CA ALA A 14 -7.73 -7.40 0.59
C ALA A 14 -7.50 -6.24 -0.39
N LEU A 15 -6.71 -6.44 -1.46
CA LEU A 15 -6.54 -5.44 -2.52
C LEU A 15 -7.86 -5.13 -3.22
N PHE A 16 -8.65 -6.15 -3.57
CA PHE A 16 -9.96 -5.96 -4.19
C PHE A 16 -10.95 -5.26 -3.27
N VAL A 17 -11.03 -5.66 -1.99
CA VAL A 17 -11.91 -5.02 -1.01
C VAL A 17 -11.50 -3.56 -0.79
N GLY A 18 -10.22 -3.29 -0.59
CA GLY A 18 -9.72 -1.92 -0.46
C GLY A 18 -10.06 -1.08 -1.69
N ARG A 19 -9.81 -1.60 -2.89
CA ARG A 19 -10.14 -0.90 -4.14
C ARG A 19 -11.64 -0.63 -4.27
N TYR A 20 -12.48 -1.58 -3.92
CA TYR A 20 -13.93 -1.40 -3.92
C TYR A 20 -14.39 -0.29 -2.96
N ILE A 21 -13.85 -0.24 -1.74
CA ILE A 21 -14.14 0.83 -0.77
C ILE A 21 -13.71 2.19 -1.33
N ASN A 22 -12.52 2.26 -1.91
CA ASN A 22 -11.96 3.50 -2.44
C ASN A 22 -12.74 4.00 -3.67
N ASP A 23 -13.06 3.14 -4.63
CA ASP A 23 -13.86 3.48 -5.80
C ASP A 23 -15.25 3.99 -5.40
N ARG A 24 -15.86 3.37 -4.39
CA ARG A 24 -17.15 3.84 -3.84
C ARG A 24 -17.01 5.20 -3.16
N ALA A 25 -15.89 5.49 -2.51
CA ALA A 25 -15.63 6.77 -1.88
C ALA A 25 -15.41 7.88 -2.91
N ILE A 26 -14.62 7.61 -3.97
CA ILE A 26 -14.37 8.57 -5.07
C ILE A 26 -15.68 8.96 -5.75
N ARG A 27 -16.55 7.98 -6.05
CA ARG A 27 -17.84 8.24 -6.71
C ARG A 27 -18.81 9.10 -5.91
N LYS A 28 -18.60 9.25 -4.59
CA LYS A 28 -19.41 10.14 -3.75
C LYS A 28 -18.95 11.59 -3.79
N LEU A 29 -17.73 11.84 -4.27
CA LEU A 29 -17.20 13.19 -4.43
C LEU A 29 -17.75 13.85 -5.69
N GLY A 30 -17.91 15.16 -5.65
CA GLY A 30 -18.23 15.95 -6.84
C GLY A 30 -17.09 15.94 -7.87
N GLU A 31 -17.40 16.21 -9.14
CA GLU A 31 -16.40 16.21 -10.23
C GLU A 31 -15.20 17.13 -9.93
N GLU A 32 -15.46 18.28 -9.31
CA GLU A 32 -14.42 19.25 -8.93
C GLU A 32 -13.45 18.68 -7.88
N GLU A 33 -13.95 17.94 -6.87
CA GLU A 33 -13.13 17.31 -5.84
C GLU A 33 -12.32 16.14 -6.41
N GLN A 34 -12.92 15.36 -7.30
CA GLN A 34 -12.22 14.27 -8.00
C GLN A 34 -11.04 14.82 -8.83
N ALA A 35 -11.25 15.95 -9.53
CA ALA A 35 -10.20 16.63 -10.28
C ALA A 35 -9.07 17.09 -9.35
N LYS A 36 -9.39 17.76 -8.22
CA LYS A 36 -8.41 18.19 -7.21
C LYS A 36 -7.57 17.02 -6.68
N ILE A 37 -8.19 15.87 -6.40
CA ILE A 37 -7.49 14.67 -5.94
C ILE A 37 -6.59 14.10 -7.05
N SER A 38 -7.11 14.01 -8.27
CA SER A 38 -6.38 13.47 -9.42
C SER A 38 -5.11 14.27 -9.67
N GLU A 39 -5.23 15.60 -9.78
CA GLU A 39 -4.10 16.49 -10.01
C GLU A 39 -3.16 16.52 -8.81
N GLY A 40 -3.71 16.70 -7.60
CA GLY A 40 -2.94 16.82 -6.36
C GLY A 40 -2.14 15.57 -6.02
N LEU A 41 -2.62 14.37 -6.39
CA LEU A 41 -1.96 13.10 -6.10
C LEU A 41 -1.26 12.46 -7.30
N SER A 42 -1.40 13.00 -8.51
CA SER A 42 -0.79 12.46 -9.74
C SER A 42 0.71 12.15 -9.58
N ARG A 43 1.51 13.13 -9.18
CA ARG A 43 2.96 12.97 -8.93
C ARG A 43 3.24 11.96 -7.83
N TYR A 44 2.44 11.98 -6.76
CA TYR A 44 2.61 11.04 -5.66
C TYR A 44 2.40 9.60 -6.12
N ARG A 45 1.38 9.31 -6.95
CA ARG A 45 1.12 7.95 -7.48
C ARG A 45 2.31 7.41 -8.29
N ILE A 46 2.92 8.25 -9.12
CA ILE A 46 4.08 7.85 -9.93
C ILE A 46 5.29 7.61 -9.04
N ILE A 47 5.58 8.54 -8.12
CA ILE A 47 6.71 8.43 -7.20
C ILE A 47 6.55 7.23 -6.26
N SER A 48 5.33 6.98 -5.76
CA SER A 48 5.06 5.86 -4.87
C SER A 48 5.23 4.52 -5.58
N LEU A 49 4.72 4.41 -6.81
CA LEU A 49 4.91 3.21 -7.63
C LEU A 49 6.39 2.98 -7.95
N ALA A 50 7.11 4.03 -8.36
CA ALA A 50 8.54 3.94 -8.62
C ALA A 50 9.32 3.51 -7.39
N GLY A 51 8.97 4.02 -6.20
CA GLY A 51 9.59 3.61 -4.93
C GLY A 51 9.33 2.13 -4.60
N VAL A 52 8.10 1.64 -4.79
CA VAL A 52 7.79 0.22 -4.60
C VAL A 52 8.59 -0.66 -5.56
N ILE A 53 8.66 -0.30 -6.84
CA ILE A 53 9.45 -1.04 -7.84
C ILE A 53 10.93 -1.05 -7.43
N ALA A 54 11.49 0.10 -7.03
CA ALA A 54 12.86 0.19 -6.56
C ALA A 54 13.12 -0.70 -5.34
N PHE A 55 12.17 -0.77 -4.39
CA PHE A 55 12.25 -1.68 -3.25
C PHE A 55 12.28 -3.16 -3.65
N VAL A 56 11.39 -3.56 -4.57
CA VAL A 56 11.31 -4.94 -5.05
C VAL A 56 12.59 -5.33 -5.79
N VAL A 57 13.05 -4.49 -6.72
CA VAL A 57 14.30 -4.72 -7.47
C VAL A 57 15.49 -4.76 -6.51
N GLY A 58 15.56 -3.83 -5.56
CA GLY A 58 16.60 -3.78 -4.54
C GLY A 58 16.67 -5.05 -3.69
N TYR A 59 15.54 -5.64 -3.34
CA TYR A 59 15.48 -6.94 -2.64
C TYR A 59 16.13 -8.05 -3.46
N PHE A 60 15.76 -8.19 -4.74
CA PHE A 60 16.32 -9.24 -5.60
C PHE A 60 17.83 -9.04 -5.86
N VAL A 61 18.25 -7.80 -6.13
CA VAL A 61 19.67 -7.46 -6.31
C VAL A 61 20.48 -7.76 -5.05
N TYR A 62 19.97 -7.38 -3.87
CA TYR A 62 20.65 -7.64 -2.60
C TYR A 62 20.75 -9.15 -2.32
N ARG A 63 19.68 -9.91 -2.56
CA ARG A 63 19.67 -11.36 -2.37
C ARG A 63 20.72 -12.04 -3.25
N GLU A 64 20.78 -11.67 -4.53
CA GLU A 64 21.75 -12.24 -5.48
C GLU A 64 23.20 -11.85 -5.12
N ALA A 65 23.43 -10.58 -4.76
CA ALA A 65 24.77 -10.07 -4.45
C ALA A 65 25.34 -10.61 -3.12
N SER A 66 24.50 -10.73 -2.08
CA SER A 66 24.93 -11.16 -0.75
C SER A 66 24.98 -12.69 -0.60
N LYS A 67 24.37 -13.45 -1.53
CA LYS A 67 24.08 -14.89 -1.38
C LYS A 67 23.39 -15.24 -0.06
N ASN A 68 22.77 -14.25 0.59
CA ASN A 68 22.11 -14.41 1.86
C ASN A 68 20.63 -14.67 1.62
N GLU A 69 20.22 -15.93 1.77
CA GLU A 69 18.83 -16.35 1.63
C GLU A 69 18.10 -16.41 2.99
N GLY A 70 18.73 -15.89 4.04
CA GLY A 70 18.19 -15.94 5.39
C GLY A 70 16.83 -15.24 5.50
N PRO A 71 15.90 -15.77 6.31
CA PRO A 71 14.58 -15.17 6.54
C PRO A 71 14.66 -13.77 7.16
N GLU A 72 15.79 -13.42 7.77
CA GLU A 72 16.09 -12.10 8.32
C GLU A 72 16.07 -11.01 7.25
N VAL A 73 16.68 -11.25 6.08
CA VAL A 73 16.73 -10.29 4.97
C VAL A 73 15.32 -9.94 4.51
N PHE A 74 14.49 -10.96 4.28
CA PHE A 74 13.09 -10.79 3.92
C PHE A 74 12.32 -9.97 4.95
N THR A 75 12.58 -10.20 6.24
CA THR A 75 11.91 -9.50 7.35
C THR A 75 12.26 -8.03 7.39
N VAL A 76 13.54 -7.70 7.23
CA VAL A 76 14.01 -6.32 7.20
C VAL A 76 13.39 -5.59 6.02
N PHE A 77 13.40 -6.20 4.82
CA PHE A 77 12.77 -5.61 3.63
C PHE A 77 11.26 -5.44 3.79
N ALA A 78 10.56 -6.42 4.36
CA ALA A 78 9.13 -6.32 4.64
C ALA A 78 8.82 -5.16 5.61
N LEU A 79 9.59 -5.03 6.70
CA LEU A 79 9.46 -3.93 7.66
C LEU A 79 9.68 -2.57 7.01
N VAL A 80 10.73 -2.43 6.21
CA VAL A 80 11.04 -1.15 5.54
C VAL A 80 9.95 -0.80 4.52
N LEU A 81 9.44 -1.79 3.77
CA LEU A 81 8.32 -1.58 2.85
C LEU A 81 7.06 -1.12 3.59
N VAL A 82 6.72 -1.77 4.70
CA VAL A 82 5.56 -1.39 5.53
C VAL A 82 5.72 0.04 6.07
N LEU A 83 6.91 0.42 6.55
CA LEU A 83 7.21 1.79 6.98
C LEU A 83 7.07 2.80 5.84
N TYR A 84 7.60 2.47 4.65
CA TYR A 84 7.47 3.30 3.46
C TYR A 84 6.01 3.56 3.10
N LEU A 85 5.18 2.51 3.11
CA LEU A 85 3.75 2.62 2.82
C LEU A 85 3.02 3.47 3.88
N MET A 86 3.33 3.27 5.17
CA MET A 86 2.78 4.09 6.26
C MET A 86 3.10 5.57 6.10
N LEU A 87 4.36 5.91 5.81
CA LEU A 87 4.78 7.29 5.54
C LEU A 87 4.05 7.87 4.32
N GLY A 88 3.91 7.07 3.26
CA GLY A 88 3.13 7.43 2.09
C GLY A 88 1.66 7.75 2.42
N THR A 89 1.03 6.94 3.28
CA THR A 89 -0.35 7.15 3.72
C THR A 89 -0.50 8.42 4.53
N ALA A 90 0.43 8.67 5.47
CA ALA A 90 0.46 9.90 6.25
C ALA A 90 0.61 11.13 5.35
N PHE A 91 1.49 11.05 4.34
CA PHE A 91 1.64 12.12 3.35
C PHE A 91 0.35 12.39 2.57
N VAL A 92 -0.33 11.34 2.09
CA VAL A 92 -1.62 11.48 1.37
C VAL A 92 -2.67 12.06 2.29
N PHE A 93 -2.78 11.59 3.54
CA PHE A 93 -3.72 12.13 4.52
C PHE A 93 -3.52 13.64 4.74
N ILE A 94 -2.28 14.06 4.98
CA ILE A 94 -1.94 15.49 5.14
C ILE A 94 -2.33 16.26 3.88
N LYS A 95 -2.07 15.71 2.69
CA LYS A 95 -2.39 16.37 1.43
C LYS A 95 -3.89 16.48 1.18
N LEU A 96 -4.66 15.44 1.49
CA LEU A 96 -6.13 15.46 1.40
C LEU A 96 -6.73 16.50 2.36
N LYS A 97 -6.22 16.57 3.61
CA LYS A 97 -6.64 17.61 4.57
C LYS A 97 -6.29 19.02 4.08
N ARG A 98 -5.11 19.23 3.47
CA ARG A 98 -4.72 20.52 2.87
C ARG A 98 -5.57 20.92 1.67
N LEU A 99 -6.09 19.96 0.92
CA LEU A 99 -7.00 20.18 -0.21
C LEU A 99 -8.46 20.40 0.22
N ALA A 100 -8.73 20.40 1.53
CA ALA A 100 -10.07 20.53 2.10
C ALA A 100 -11.08 19.50 1.55
N ILE A 101 -10.62 18.27 1.28
CA ILE A 101 -11.47 17.17 0.82
C ILE A 101 -12.37 16.70 1.97
N ASP A 102 -13.60 16.32 1.63
CA ASP A 102 -14.61 15.80 2.57
C ASP A 102 -14.05 14.72 3.52
N GLU A 103 -14.40 14.84 4.80
CA GLU A 103 -13.89 13.94 5.84
C GLU A 103 -14.35 12.50 5.67
N ASN A 104 -15.54 12.27 5.10
CA ASN A 104 -16.02 10.91 4.85
C ASN A 104 -15.14 10.23 3.81
N TYR A 105 -14.67 10.96 2.80
CA TYR A 105 -13.71 10.41 1.84
C TYR A 105 -12.40 10.03 2.51
N ILE A 106 -11.84 10.92 3.35
CA ILE A 106 -10.59 10.66 4.07
C ILE A 106 -10.71 9.42 4.96
N ASN A 107 -11.83 9.27 5.67
CA ASN A 107 -12.09 8.10 6.51
C ASN A 107 -12.18 6.81 5.69
N ASN A 108 -12.86 6.84 4.54
CA ASN A 108 -12.93 5.68 3.64
C ASN A 108 -11.57 5.34 3.00
N TYR A 109 -10.76 6.35 2.69
CA TYR A 109 -9.39 6.16 2.21
C TYR A 109 -8.54 5.46 3.27
N LEU A 110 -8.59 5.91 4.52
CA LEU A 110 -7.87 5.28 5.63
C LEU A 110 -8.36 3.85 5.88
N LEU A 111 -9.67 3.61 5.81
CA LEU A 111 -10.25 2.26 5.95
C LEU A 111 -9.76 1.33 4.83
N SER A 112 -9.82 1.77 3.57
CA SER A 112 -9.28 1.02 2.43
C SER A 112 -7.80 0.69 2.64
N THR A 113 -7.02 1.66 3.12
CA THR A 113 -5.58 1.50 3.34
C THR A 113 -5.29 0.50 4.47
N ALA A 114 -6.05 0.58 5.57
CA ALA A 114 -5.96 -0.35 6.67
C ALA A 114 -6.27 -1.79 6.22
N VAL A 115 -7.31 -1.99 5.40
CA VAL A 115 -7.64 -3.30 4.83
C VAL A 115 -6.48 -3.84 3.99
N GLN A 116 -5.86 -3.01 3.15
CA GLN A 116 -4.70 -3.42 2.35
C GLN A 116 -3.51 -3.81 3.22
N TYR A 117 -3.24 -3.08 4.31
CA TYR A 117 -2.16 -3.43 5.25
C TYR A 117 -2.44 -4.70 6.03
N LEU A 118 -3.68 -4.95 6.43
CA LEU A 118 -4.05 -6.23 7.03
C LEU A 118 -3.82 -7.39 6.05
N GLY A 119 -4.15 -7.21 4.77
CA GLY A 119 -3.83 -8.19 3.73
C GLY A 119 -2.33 -8.43 3.58
N LEU A 120 -1.53 -7.37 3.61
CA LEU A 120 -0.07 -7.45 3.51
C LEU A 120 0.54 -8.16 4.73
N ILE A 121 0.08 -7.84 5.94
CA ILE A 121 0.49 -8.50 7.18
C ILE A 121 0.11 -9.99 7.14
N ALA A 122 -1.11 -10.32 6.68
CA ALA A 122 -1.54 -11.70 6.51
C ALA A 122 -0.63 -12.45 5.53
N TYR A 123 -0.29 -11.86 4.40
CA TYR A 123 0.66 -12.45 3.44
C TYR A 123 2.00 -12.75 4.09
N PHE A 124 2.62 -11.78 4.77
CA PHE A 124 3.89 -12.00 5.44
C PHE A 124 3.82 -13.03 6.57
N GLY A 125 2.70 -13.09 7.29
CA GLY A 125 2.45 -14.12 8.30
C GLY A 125 2.40 -15.53 7.72
N PHE A 126 1.64 -15.74 6.63
CA PHE A 126 1.51 -17.05 5.96
C PHE A 126 2.71 -17.44 5.09
N ALA A 127 3.46 -16.46 4.59
CA ALA A 127 4.67 -16.71 3.80
C ALA A 127 5.84 -17.18 4.68
N ARG A 128 5.83 -16.83 5.98
CA ARG A 128 6.93 -17.07 6.91
C ARG A 128 6.71 -18.27 7.85
N ALA A 129 5.46 -18.68 8.11
CA ALA A 129 5.06 -19.73 9.06
C ALA A 129 4.54 -20.98 8.38
#